data_AF-A0A933EYE3-F1
#
_entry.id   AF-A0A933EYE3-F1
#
_cell.length_a   1.000
_cell.length_b   1.000
_cell.length_c   1.000
_cell.angle_alpha   90.00
_cell.angle_beta   90.00
_cell.angle_gamma   90.00
#
_symmetry.space_group_name_H-M   'P 1'
#
loop_
_entity.id
_entity.type
_entity.pdbx_description
1 polymer ?
#
loop_
_entity_poly.entity_id
_entity_poly.type
_entity_poly.pdbx_seq_one_letter_code
_entity_poly.pdbx_strand_id
1 'polypeptide(L)'
;MKKLEYFWKSLLNALGVFLYTSAVAWLLFNGQVIFGQAPSFLVPLFLLLLFIISASVTSLLVLGQPIHLYLSGLKKEAFGLLFATLAWLIFFVVAVTIILLLSSRG
;
A
#
# COMPACT_ATOMS: atom_id res chain seq x y z
N MET A 1 13.11 3.35 25.13
CA MET A 1 11.75 3.49 24.55
C MET A 1 11.71 3.66 23.01
N LYS A 2 12.81 3.55 22.25
CA LYS A 2 12.78 3.78 20.78
C LYS A 2 12.19 2.64 19.93
N LYS A 3 12.29 1.38 20.39
CA LYS A 3 11.84 0.18 19.63
C LYS A 3 10.31 0.12 19.43
N LEU A 4 9.54 0.48 20.46
CA LEU A 4 8.08 0.45 20.41
C LEU A 4 7.51 1.51 19.47
N GLU A 5 8.17 2.67 19.40
CA GLU A 5 7.77 3.78 18.54
C GLU A 5 7.94 3.45 17.05
N TYR A 6 9.03 2.77 16.68
CA TYR A 6 9.25 2.33 15.30
C TYR A 6 8.29 1.22 14.88
N PHE A 7 7.90 0.34 15.81
CA PHE A 7 6.90 -0.70 15.56
C PHE A 7 5.50 -0.10 15.32
N TRP A 8 5.11 0.89 16.12
CA TRP A 8 3.82 1.57 15.91
C TRP A 8 3.81 2.36 14.60
N LYS A 9 4.92 3.02 14.26
CA LYS A 9 5.08 3.72 12.98
C LYS A 9 5.03 2.78 11.78
N SER A 10 5.67 1.61 11.84
CA SER A 10 5.60 0.64 10.74
C SER A 10 4.18 0.06 10.56
N LEU A 11 3.45 -0.16 11.66
CA LEU A 11 2.06 -0.57 11.60
C LEU A 11 1.16 0.51 10.98
N LEU A 12 1.33 1.77 11.38
CA LEU A 12 0.59 2.90 10.80
C LEU A 12 0.88 3.08 9.30
N ASN A 13 2.14 2.95 8.88
CA ASN A 13 2.49 3.02 7.46
C ASN A 13 1.86 1.87 6.68
N ALA A 14 1.91 0.64 7.20
CA ALA A 14 1.30 -0.51 6.56
C ALA A 14 -0.25 -0.40 6.50
N LEU A 15 -0.89 0.11 7.56
CA LEU A 15 -2.32 0.41 7.58
C LEU A 15 -2.69 1.50 6.59
N GLY A 16 -1.89 2.57 6.50
CA GLY A 16 -2.09 3.64 5.52
C GLY A 16 -2.03 3.11 4.09
N VAL A 17 -1.06 2.24 3.78
CA VAL A 17 -0.97 1.55 2.49
C VAL A 17 -2.21 0.69 2.26
N PHE A 18 -2.60 -0.13 3.22
CA PHE A 18 -3.76 -1.02 3.10
C PHE A 18 -5.06 -0.24 2.83
N LEU A 19 -5.32 0.82 3.60
CA LEU A 19 -6.49 1.68 3.43
C LEU A 19 -6.49 2.37 2.06
N TYR A 20 -5.34 2.93 1.65
CA TYR A 20 -5.20 3.56 0.35
C TYR A 20 -5.45 2.57 -0.79
N THR A 21 -4.81 1.40 -0.76
CA THR A 21 -5.00 0.37 -1.80
C THR A 21 -6.43 -0.17 -1.83
N SER A 22 -7.10 -0.24 -0.67
CA SER A 22 -8.52 -0.63 -0.59
C SER A 22 -9.43 0.40 -1.25
N ALA A 23 -9.17 1.70 -1.04
CA ALA A 23 -9.91 2.78 -1.69
C ALA A 23 -9.70 2.77 -3.22
N VAL A 24 -8.46 2.58 -3.68
CA VAL A 24 -8.15 2.45 -5.11
C VAL A 24 -8.84 1.22 -5.70
N ALA A 25 -8.78 0.07 -5.02
CA ALA A 25 -9.46 -1.16 -5.46
C ALA A 25 -10.97 -0.96 -5.57
N TRP A 26 -11.59 -0.28 -4.60
CA TRP A 26 -13.01 0.06 -4.63
C TRP A 26 -13.36 0.97 -5.81
N LEU A 27 -12.54 2.00 -6.09
CA LEU A 27 -12.74 2.88 -7.24
C LEU A 27 -12.66 2.12 -8.56
N LEU A 28 -11.69 1.20 -8.69
CA LEU A 28 -11.56 0.34 -9.87
C LEU A 28 -12.75 -0.62 -10.01
N PHE A 29 -13.20 -1.23 -8.91
CA PHE A 29 -14.35 -2.14 -8.89
C PHE A 29 -15.65 -1.45 -9.32
N ASN A 30 -15.84 -0.19 -8.91
CA ASN A 30 -17.03 0.60 -9.28
C ASN A 30 -16.82 1.44 -10.55
N GLY A 31 -15.67 1.31 -11.22
CA GLY A 31 -15.29 2.17 -12.35
C GLY A 31 -16.28 2.12 -13.51
N GLN A 32 -16.87 0.96 -13.80
CA GLN A 32 -17.89 0.84 -14.85
C GLN A 32 -19.17 1.63 -14.52
N VAL A 33 -19.56 1.67 -13.24
CA VAL A 33 -20.75 2.41 -12.78
C VAL A 33 -20.47 3.92 -12.77
N ILE A 34 -19.26 4.31 -12.39
CA ILE A 34 -18.87 5.73 -12.24
C ILE A 34 -18.58 6.38 -13.60
N PHE A 35 -17.88 5.69 -14.50
CA PHE A 35 -17.35 6.27 -15.74
C PHE A 35 -18.10 5.81 -17.00
N GLY A 36 -18.94 4.78 -16.92
CA GLY A 36 -19.70 4.25 -18.06
C GLY A 36 -18.81 3.75 -19.20
N GLN A 37 -19.31 3.78 -20.43
CA GLN A 37 -18.52 3.51 -21.65
C GLN A 37 -17.68 4.75 -22.00
N ALA A 38 -16.57 4.93 -21.30
CA ALA A 38 -15.60 5.98 -21.60
C ALA A 38 -14.81 5.69 -22.91
N PRO A 39 -14.27 6.72 -23.59
CA PRO A 39 -13.52 6.56 -24.84
C PRO A 39 -12.34 5.58 -24.72
N SER A 40 -12.12 4.76 -25.76
CA SER A 40 -11.22 3.59 -25.72
C SER A 40 -9.77 3.88 -25.31
N PHE A 41 -9.25 5.09 -25.55
CA PHE A 41 -7.89 5.49 -25.17
C PHE A 41 -7.79 6.11 -23.77
N LEU A 42 -8.82 6.84 -23.33
CA LEU A 42 -8.78 7.56 -22.04
C LEU A 42 -8.83 6.60 -20.86
N VAL A 43 -9.51 5.46 -21.00
CA VAL A 43 -9.59 4.44 -19.95
C VAL A 43 -8.21 3.86 -19.62
N PRO A 44 -7.43 3.32 -20.59
CA PRO A 44 -6.05 2.90 -20.34
C PRO A 44 -5.15 4.00 -19.77
N LEU A 45 -5.25 5.23 -20.29
CA LEU A 45 -4.46 6.36 -19.81
C LEU A 45 -4.75 6.68 -18.33
N PHE A 46 -6.04 6.72 -17.96
CA PHE A 46 -6.46 6.95 -16.58
C PHE A 46 -5.95 5.85 -15.65
N LEU A 47 -6.06 4.57 -16.06
CA LEU A 47 -5.55 3.45 -15.27
C LEU A 47 -4.04 3.53 -15.04
N LEU A 48 -3.27 3.92 -16.07
CA LEU A 48 -1.83 4.12 -15.94
C LEU A 48 -1.49 5.28 -15.01
N LEU A 49 -2.19 6.41 -15.11
CA LEU A 49 -2.00 7.55 -14.21
C LEU A 49 -2.35 7.19 -12.77
N LEU A 50 -3.48 6.51 -12.54
CA LEU A 50 -3.90 6.04 -11.23
C LEU A 50 -2.87 5.06 -10.64
N PHE A 51 -2.32 4.16 -11.47
CA PHE A 51 -1.26 3.26 -11.07
C PHE A 51 0.02 4.00 -10.65
N ILE A 52 0.47 4.98 -11.44
CA ILE A 52 1.65 5.79 -11.12
C ILE A 52 1.46 6.56 -9.81
N ILE A 53 0.29 7.18 -9.63
CA ILE A 53 -0.04 7.90 -8.38
C ILE A 53 -0.06 6.91 -7.22
N SER A 54 -0.68 5.75 -7.39
CA SER A 54 -0.73 4.70 -6.36
C SER A 54 0.67 4.21 -5.98
N ALA A 55 1.52 3.91 -6.95
CA ALA A 55 2.91 3.53 -6.72
C ALA A 55 3.70 4.65 -6.01
N SER A 56 3.46 5.91 -6.36
CA SER A 56 4.13 7.06 -5.74
C SER A 56 3.70 7.24 -4.28
N VAL A 57 2.40 7.18 -4.00
CA VAL A 57 1.85 7.30 -2.64
C VAL A 57 2.32 6.14 -1.76
N THR A 58 2.22 4.90 -2.26
CA THR A 58 2.67 3.72 -1.50
C THR A 58 4.18 3.73 -1.28
N SER A 59 4.98 4.14 -2.27
CA SER A 59 6.42 4.33 -2.13
C SER A 59 6.75 5.39 -1.07
N LEU A 60 6.01 6.51 -1.01
CA LEU A 60 6.22 7.53 0.02
C LEU A 60 5.92 6.98 1.43
N LEU A 61 4.81 6.25 1.59
CA LEU A 61 4.41 5.68 2.88
C LEU A 61 5.37 4.58 3.37
N VAL A 62 5.91 3.77 2.46
CA VAL A 62 6.81 2.66 2.80
C VAL A 62 8.26 3.11 2.90
N LEU A 63 8.74 3.91 1.94
CA LEU A 63 10.16 4.27 1.80
C LEU A 63 10.51 5.65 2.36
N GLY A 64 9.55 6.58 2.49
CA GLY A 64 9.83 7.95 2.91
C GLY A 64 10.57 8.02 4.26
N GLN A 65 10.03 7.34 5.28
CA GLN A 65 10.65 7.31 6.61
C GLN A 65 11.97 6.50 6.65
N PRO A 66 12.08 5.30 6.04
CA PRO A 66 13.37 4.61 5.92
C PRO A 66 14.45 5.44 5.23
N ILE A 67 14.12 6.15 4.14
CA ILE A 67 15.07 7.00 3.42
C ILE A 67 15.56 8.13 4.33
N HIS A 68 14.65 8.80 5.04
CA HIS A 68 15.03 9.85 6.00
C HIS A 68 15.98 9.31 7.10
N LEU A 69 15.68 8.13 7.67
CA LEU A 69 16.54 7.49 8.66
C LEU A 69 17.89 7.08 8.09
N TYR A 70 17.93 6.58 6.85
CA TYR A 70 19.16 6.20 6.17
C TYR A 70 20.08 7.41 5.95
N LEU A 71 19.50 8.53 5.47
CA LEU A 71 20.21 9.79 5.26
C LEU A 71 20.69 10.40 6.60
N SER A 72 19.98 10.14 7.70
CA SER A 72 20.37 10.55 9.05
C SER A 72 21.49 9.69 9.67
N GLY A 73 22.05 8.73 8.92
CA GLY A 73 23.11 7.81 9.39
C GLY A 73 22.60 6.61 10.18
N LEU A 74 21.28 6.51 10.44
CA LEU A 74 20.63 5.44 11.21
C LEU A 74 20.28 4.25 10.31
N LYS A 75 21.29 3.65 9.68
CA LYS A 75 21.11 2.61 8.67
C LYS A 75 20.42 1.35 9.23
N LYS A 76 20.79 0.93 10.45
CA LYS A 76 20.20 -0.26 11.09
C LYS A 76 18.71 -0.07 11.37
N GLU A 77 18.33 1.08 11.89
CA GLU A 77 16.92 1.43 12.13
C GLU A 77 16.14 1.59 10.83
N ALA A 78 16.75 2.20 9.79
CA ALA A 78 16.12 2.36 8.48
C ALA A 78 15.72 1.01 7.87
N PHE A 79 16.66 0.05 7.80
CA PHE A 79 16.37 -1.30 7.33
C PHE A 79 15.37 -2.02 8.24
N GLY A 80 15.51 -1.87 9.57
CA GLY A 80 14.57 -2.46 10.52
C GLY A 80 13.12 -2.00 10.29
N LEU A 81 12.91 -0.70 10.06
CA LEU A 81 11.59 -0.14 9.81
C LEU A 81 11.04 -0.55 8.44
N LEU A 82 11.87 -0.58 7.41
CA LEU A 82 11.51 -1.06 6.07
C LEU A 82 11.03 -2.52 6.13
N PHE A 83 11.84 -3.42 6.68
CA PHE A 83 11.51 -4.84 6.77
C PHE A 83 10.30 -5.11 7.67
N ALA A 84 10.15 -4.37 8.77
CA ALA A 84 8.95 -4.46 9.60
C ALA A 84 7.69 -4.03 8.84
N THR A 85 7.77 -2.96 8.03
CA THR A 85 6.64 -2.50 7.20
C THR A 85 6.31 -3.53 6.13
N LEU A 86 7.31 -4.10 5.46
CA LEU A 86 7.12 -5.17 4.47
C LEU A 86 6.52 -6.44 5.10
N ALA A 87 6.95 -6.83 6.30
CA ALA A 87 6.39 -7.97 7.01
C ALA A 87 4.90 -7.78 7.31
N TRP A 88 4.48 -6.57 7.71
CA TRP A 88 3.06 -6.24 7.88
C TRP A 88 2.28 -6.28 6.57
N LEU A 89 2.85 -5.77 5.47
CA LEU A 89 2.21 -5.86 4.16
C LEU A 89 2.03 -7.32 3.70
N ILE A 90 3.04 -8.17 3.92
CA ILE A 90 2.93 -9.62 3.67
C ILE A 90 1.81 -10.23 4.52
N PHE A 91 1.74 -9.86 5.80
CA PHE A 91 0.66 -10.31 6.67
C PHE A 91 -0.73 -9.91 6.12
N PHE A 92 -0.91 -8.68 5.65
CA PHE A 92 -2.17 -8.27 5.02
C PHE A 92 -2.47 -9.03 3.73
N VAL A 93 -1.47 -9.29 2.89
CA VAL A 93 -1.64 -10.13 1.69
C VAL A 93 -2.12 -11.53 2.06
N VAL A 94 -1.51 -12.17 3.07
CA VAL A 94 -1.93 -13.49 3.55
C VAL A 94 -3.34 -13.44 4.11
N ALA A 95 -3.67 -12.44 4.93
CA ALA A 95 -5.00 -12.28 5.51
C ALA A 95 -6.08 -12.15 4.42
N VAL A 96 -5.87 -11.28 3.43
CA VAL A 96 -6.78 -11.11 2.29
C VAL A 96 -6.91 -12.40 1.49
N THR A 97 -5.79 -13.12 1.26
CA THR A 97 -5.80 -14.40 0.53
C THR A 97 -6.65 -15.45 1.26
N ILE A 98 -6.54 -15.55 2.59
CA ILE A 98 -7.35 -16.47 3.39
C ILE A 98 -8.84 -16.11 3.27
N ILE A 99 -9.19 -14.82 3.38
CA ILE A 99 -10.56 -14.34 3.23
C ILE A 99 -11.13 -14.70 1.84
N LEU A 100 -10.34 -14.49 0.78
CA LEU A 100 -10.74 -14.85 -0.59
C LEU A 100 -10.98 -16.36 -0.72
N LEU A 101 -10.10 -17.21 -0.18
CA LEU A 101 -10.25 -18.66 -0.23
C LEU A 101 -11.50 -19.15 0.53
N LEU A 102 -11.80 -18.56 1.69
CA LEU A 102 -13.02 -18.88 2.45
C LEU A 102 -14.28 -18.42 1.71
N SER A 103 -14.27 -17.23 1.13
CA SER A 103 -15.40 -16.70 0.36
C SER A 103 -15.66 -17.47 -0.93
N SER A 104 -14.65 -18.06 -1.56
CA SER A 104 -14.81 -18.85 -2.80
C SER A 104 -15.36 -20.26 -2.58
N ARG A 105 -15.41 -20.73 -1.32
CA ARG A 105 -15.80 -22.10 -0.95
C ARG A 105 -17.22 -22.20 -0.36
N GLY A 106 -17.90 -21.08 -0.17
CA GLY A 106 -19.32 -21.00 0.21
C GLY A 106 -20.17 -20.62 -0.98
#